data_AF-A0A423X3E7-F1
#
_entry.id   AF-A0A423X3E7-F1
#
_cell.length_a   1.000
_cell.length_b   1.000
_cell.length_c   1.000
_cell.angle_alpha   90.00
_cell.angle_beta   90.00
_cell.angle_gamma   90.00
#
_symmetry.space_group_name_H-M   'P 1'
#
loop_
_entity.id
_entity.type
_entity.pdbx_description
1 polymer ?
#
loop_
_entity_poly.entity_id
_entity_poly.type
_entity_poly.pdbx_seq_one_letter_code
_entity_poly.pdbx_strand_id
1 'polypeptide(L)'
;MVLWTDTVPLLIYNDCPGTIWPGIYTTSGTGPGTGGFELAAGASKSLEVSTNWYGRIWGRTNCTSSGDDGSLVCTTGSCGQMDCTQASGQPPATLAEILLAGGTTGTQNYVDISLVDGYNLPIALEYQADPSGQQPPPNMVNPACIATAGYLAPKNRTGTEYYTTSDYPMPYETRQTSSHVGHWCPWSLQILNPKKPGAGVYPYPDDTVSRPVFDPCLSACKSTNSDRDCCNGEYNDPQKCPRSAYARAAKAVCPDAYSFPYDDSASTFVIPGGGGWGVRFCPKGRSTNILETFGSQISQWAASGQLSDDILAAAGN
;
A
#
# COMPACT_ATOMS: atom_id res chain seq x y z
N MET A 1 -21.26 16.64 -19.10
CA MET A 1 -21.16 15.18 -19.34
C MET A 1 -20.65 14.61 -18.03
N VAL A 2 -21.55 14.08 -17.20
CA VAL A 2 -21.21 13.45 -15.91
C VAL A 2 -21.00 11.97 -16.24
N LEU A 3 -19.79 11.45 -16.02
CA LEU A 3 -19.37 10.15 -16.57
C LEU A 3 -19.23 9.02 -15.54
N TRP A 4 -19.35 9.30 -14.23
CA TRP A 4 -19.12 8.32 -13.17
C TRP A 4 -20.29 8.25 -12.19
N THR A 5 -21.50 8.00 -12.70
CA THR A 5 -22.71 7.96 -11.86
C THR A 5 -22.84 6.66 -11.08
N ASP A 6 -22.42 5.54 -11.67
CA ASP A 6 -22.64 4.20 -11.12
C ASP A 6 -21.32 3.46 -10.85
N THR A 7 -20.31 3.67 -11.71
CA THR A 7 -18.98 3.08 -11.57
C THR A 7 -17.88 4.14 -11.65
N VAL A 8 -16.73 3.80 -11.05
CA VAL A 8 -15.47 4.58 -11.06
C VAL A 8 -14.32 3.69 -11.55
N PRO A 9 -13.22 4.26 -12.07
CA PRO A 9 -12.16 3.43 -12.65
C PRO A 9 -11.34 2.80 -11.53
N LEU A 10 -10.93 1.56 -11.76
CA LEU A 10 -9.90 0.88 -11.00
C LEU A 10 -8.80 0.43 -11.97
N LEU A 11 -7.67 1.11 -11.96
CA LEU A 11 -6.57 0.87 -12.90
C LEU A 11 -5.45 0.10 -12.19
N ILE A 12 -4.99 -1.00 -12.77
CA ILE A 12 -3.93 -1.83 -12.18
C ILE A 12 -2.71 -1.81 -13.08
N TYR A 13 -1.54 -1.46 -12.55
CA TYR A 13 -0.29 -1.34 -13.30
C TYR A 13 0.80 -2.24 -12.72
N ASN A 14 1.53 -2.93 -13.59
CA ASN A 14 2.71 -3.71 -13.20
C ASN A 14 3.99 -3.08 -13.75
N ASP A 15 4.71 -2.34 -12.91
CA ASP A 15 6.05 -1.82 -13.25
C ASP A 15 7.17 -2.73 -12.72
N CYS A 16 6.81 -3.89 -12.15
CA CYS A 16 7.78 -4.87 -11.71
C CYS A 16 8.51 -5.48 -12.94
N PRO A 17 9.76 -5.92 -12.79
CA PRO A 17 10.53 -6.51 -13.89
C PRO A 17 10.02 -7.89 -14.34
N GLY A 18 9.04 -8.46 -13.63
CA GLY A 18 8.46 -9.76 -13.92
C GLY A 18 6.94 -9.76 -13.78
N THR A 19 6.33 -10.86 -14.21
CA THR A 19 4.90 -11.09 -14.04
C THR A 19 4.52 -11.11 -12.56
N ILE A 20 3.43 -10.43 -12.25
CA ILE A 20 2.73 -10.52 -10.98
C ILE A 20 1.30 -11.01 -11.22
N TRP A 21 0.65 -11.44 -10.16
CA TRP A 21 -0.77 -11.78 -10.20
C TRP A 21 -1.51 -10.88 -9.22
N PRO A 22 -2.06 -9.73 -9.65
CA PRO A 22 -2.86 -8.91 -8.75
C PRO A 22 -4.02 -9.71 -8.18
N GLY A 23 -4.25 -9.60 -6.87
CA GLY A 23 -5.44 -10.08 -6.18
C GLY A 23 -6.33 -8.89 -5.82
N ILE A 24 -7.64 -9.08 -5.95
CA ILE A 24 -8.65 -8.09 -5.61
C ILE A 24 -9.70 -8.79 -4.76
N TYR A 25 -9.94 -8.27 -3.57
CA TYR A 25 -10.98 -8.77 -2.67
C TYR A 25 -12.00 -7.67 -2.42
N THR A 26 -13.26 -7.92 -2.80
CA THR A 26 -14.36 -6.98 -2.55
C THR A 26 -14.99 -7.31 -1.22
N THR A 27 -14.96 -6.34 -0.30
CA THR A 27 -15.63 -6.45 1.01
C THR A 27 -17.09 -6.01 0.94
N SER A 28 -17.39 -4.94 0.20
CA SER A 28 -18.76 -4.49 -0.08
C SER A 28 -18.86 -3.70 -1.38
N GLY A 29 -20.09 -3.50 -1.87
CA GLY A 29 -20.36 -2.90 -3.18
C GLY A 29 -20.15 -3.90 -4.32
N THR A 30 -20.09 -3.40 -5.55
CA THR A 30 -19.87 -4.21 -6.77
C THR A 30 -18.41 -4.10 -7.18
N GLY A 31 -17.69 -5.22 -7.11
CA GLY A 31 -16.30 -5.31 -7.54
C GLY A 31 -16.12 -5.43 -9.05
N PRO A 32 -14.86 -5.58 -9.53
CA PRO A 32 -14.52 -5.43 -10.95
C PRO A 32 -14.81 -6.65 -11.82
N GLY A 33 -15.68 -7.56 -11.37
CA GLY A 33 -15.99 -8.81 -12.09
C GLY A 33 -14.87 -9.85 -12.10
N THR A 34 -13.76 -9.60 -11.40
CA THR A 34 -12.64 -10.53 -11.21
C THR A 34 -11.98 -10.24 -9.87
N GLY A 35 -11.61 -11.28 -9.11
CA GLY A 35 -10.81 -11.16 -7.89
C GLY A 35 -9.32 -11.42 -8.11
N GLY A 36 -8.87 -11.59 -9.35
CA GLY A 36 -7.45 -11.68 -9.65
C GLY A 36 -7.15 -12.21 -11.05
N PHE A 37 -5.96 -11.88 -11.53
CA PHE A 37 -5.52 -12.19 -12.88
C PHE A 37 -3.99 -12.18 -12.96
N GLU A 38 -3.44 -12.73 -14.04
CA GLU A 38 -2.02 -12.57 -14.40
C GLU A 38 -1.79 -11.21 -15.07
N LEU A 39 -0.71 -10.52 -14.70
CA LEU A 39 -0.32 -9.24 -15.28
C LEU A 39 1.19 -9.24 -15.59
N ALA A 40 1.52 -9.29 -16.88
CA ALA A 40 2.90 -9.28 -17.36
C ALA A 40 3.65 -7.99 -16.98
N ALA A 41 4.98 -8.03 -16.99
CA ALA A 41 5.82 -6.86 -16.74
C ALA A 41 5.52 -5.73 -17.74
N GLY A 42 5.33 -4.51 -17.23
CA GLY A 42 4.97 -3.32 -18.02
C GLY A 42 3.52 -3.28 -18.49
N ALA A 43 2.70 -4.29 -18.18
CA ALA A 43 1.29 -4.32 -18.57
C ALA A 43 0.40 -3.57 -17.56
N SER A 44 -0.77 -3.15 -18.04
CA SER A 44 -1.81 -2.55 -17.23
C SER A 44 -3.17 -3.15 -17.54
N LYS A 45 -4.10 -3.11 -16.60
CA LYS A 45 -5.49 -3.52 -16.78
C LYS A 45 -6.44 -2.44 -16.27
N SER A 46 -7.37 -2.03 -17.12
CA SER A 46 -8.46 -1.13 -16.76
C SER A 46 -9.65 -1.95 -16.29
N LEU A 47 -10.16 -1.63 -15.10
CA LEU A 47 -11.32 -2.21 -14.48
C LEU A 47 -12.25 -1.09 -14.00
N GLU A 48 -13.43 -1.46 -13.53
CA GLU A 48 -14.39 -0.54 -12.92
C GLU A 48 -14.97 -1.16 -11.65
N VAL A 49 -15.30 -0.33 -10.67
CA VAL A 49 -15.99 -0.74 -9.44
C VAL A 49 -17.13 0.23 -9.17
N SER A 50 -18.12 -0.18 -8.37
CA SER A 50 -19.21 0.75 -8.01
C SER A 50 -18.71 1.93 -7.18
N THR A 51 -19.42 3.06 -7.24
CA THR A 51 -19.11 4.30 -6.48
C THR A 51 -19.13 4.14 -4.95
N ASN A 52 -19.65 3.02 -4.44
CA ASN A 52 -19.67 2.65 -3.02
C ASN A 52 -18.81 1.41 -2.70
N TRP A 53 -17.86 1.09 -3.57
CA TRP A 53 -17.03 -0.10 -3.43
C TRP A 53 -16.06 0.02 -2.24
N TYR A 54 -15.96 -1.08 -1.49
CA TYR A 54 -14.90 -1.28 -0.50
C TYR A 54 -14.13 -2.55 -0.86
N GLY A 55 -12.83 -2.43 -1.05
CA GLY A 55 -12.00 -3.60 -1.26
C GLY A 55 -10.53 -3.39 -1.03
N ARG A 56 -9.80 -4.49 -1.24
CA ARG A 56 -8.37 -4.60 -1.07
C ARG A 56 -7.73 -5.07 -2.36
N ILE A 57 -6.59 -4.49 -2.70
CA ILE A 57 -5.79 -4.87 -3.85
C ILE A 57 -4.37 -5.17 -3.36
N TRP A 58 -3.77 -6.25 -3.86
CA TRP A 58 -2.38 -6.60 -3.55
C TRP A 58 -1.73 -7.35 -4.71
N GLY A 59 -0.41 -7.45 -4.71
CA GLY A 59 0.34 -8.18 -5.73
C GLY A 59 0.79 -9.53 -5.20
N ARG A 60 0.55 -10.60 -5.98
CA ARG A 60 1.07 -11.94 -5.71
C ARG A 60 2.29 -12.21 -6.57
N THR A 61 3.30 -12.87 -6.02
CA THR A 61 4.57 -13.11 -6.71
C THR A 61 4.96 -14.58 -6.71
N ASN A 62 5.70 -14.99 -7.75
CA ASN A 62 6.21 -16.34 -7.92
C ASN A 62 5.09 -17.39 -7.76
N CYS A 63 4.06 -17.23 -8.60
CA CYS A 63 2.87 -18.07 -8.60
C CYS A 63 3.04 -19.25 -9.55
N THR A 64 2.48 -20.40 -9.16
CA THR A 64 2.38 -21.59 -10.00
C THR A 64 0.92 -22.01 -10.07
N SER A 65 0.40 -22.17 -11.28
CA SER A 65 -0.91 -22.80 -11.49
C SER A 65 -0.79 -24.29 -11.17
N SER A 66 -1.66 -24.80 -10.30
CA SER A 66 -1.62 -26.21 -9.90
C SER A 66 -2.59 -27.11 -10.67
N GLY A 67 -3.25 -26.61 -11.72
CA GLY A 67 -4.17 -27.38 -12.56
C GLY A 67 -5.19 -26.53 -13.32
N ASP A 68 -6.18 -27.19 -13.93
CA ASP A 68 -7.27 -26.56 -14.69
C ASP A 68 -8.42 -26.03 -13.80
N ASP A 69 -8.33 -26.22 -12.48
CA ASP A 69 -9.35 -25.84 -11.49
C ASP A 69 -9.31 -24.37 -11.07
N GLY A 70 -8.38 -23.59 -11.64
CA GLY A 70 -8.16 -22.19 -11.26
C GLY A 70 -7.32 -22.01 -10.00
N SER A 71 -6.79 -23.07 -9.41
CA SER A 71 -5.91 -23.00 -8.26
C SER A 71 -4.58 -22.33 -8.61
N LEU A 72 -4.18 -21.38 -7.76
CA LEU A 72 -2.95 -20.62 -7.91
C LEU A 72 -2.25 -20.52 -6.55
N VAL A 73 -1.05 -21.08 -6.46
CA VAL A 73 -0.22 -21.02 -5.25
C VAL A 73 0.93 -20.05 -5.50
N CYS A 74 1.08 -19.06 -4.64
CA CYS A 74 2.10 -18.02 -4.75
C CYS A 74 3.02 -18.02 -3.53
N THR A 75 4.27 -17.58 -3.70
CA THR A 75 5.21 -17.44 -2.59
C THR A 75 4.78 -16.35 -1.60
N THR A 76 4.18 -15.26 -2.10
CA THR A 76 3.61 -14.19 -1.26
C THR A 76 2.22 -13.80 -1.73
N GLY A 77 1.36 -13.36 -0.82
CA GLY A 77 0.04 -12.85 -1.14
C GLY A 77 -0.95 -13.90 -1.65
N SER A 78 -0.64 -15.19 -1.57
CA SER A 78 -1.50 -16.25 -2.11
C SER A 78 -2.91 -16.16 -1.53
N CYS A 79 -3.94 -16.34 -2.36
CA CYS A 79 -5.33 -16.54 -1.90
C CYS A 79 -5.83 -17.96 -2.25
N GLY A 80 -4.92 -18.84 -2.70
CA GLY A 80 -5.19 -20.22 -3.09
C GLY A 80 -5.82 -20.41 -4.48
N GLN A 81 -6.29 -19.34 -5.14
CA GLN A 81 -6.98 -19.36 -6.43
C GLN A 81 -6.51 -18.19 -7.30
N MET A 82 -6.72 -18.26 -8.62
CA MET A 82 -6.49 -17.12 -9.51
C MET A 82 -7.39 -15.95 -9.12
N ASP A 83 -8.67 -16.26 -8.87
CA ASP A 83 -9.72 -15.32 -8.51
C ASP A 83 -9.96 -15.30 -6.98
N CYS A 84 -9.51 -14.23 -6.31
CA CYS A 84 -9.56 -14.10 -4.86
C CYS A 84 -10.93 -13.62 -4.32
N THR A 85 -12.01 -14.37 -4.58
CA THR A 85 -13.36 -13.97 -4.13
C THR A 85 -13.65 -14.25 -2.65
N GLN A 86 -12.96 -15.23 -2.04
CA GLN A 86 -13.31 -15.74 -0.71
C GLN A 86 -12.43 -15.19 0.41
N ALA A 87 -11.21 -14.76 0.09
CA ALA A 87 -10.24 -14.32 1.08
C ALA A 87 -9.27 -13.29 0.49
N SER A 88 -8.77 -12.42 1.37
CA SER A 88 -7.63 -11.55 1.05
C SER A 88 -6.33 -12.35 0.97
N GLY A 89 -5.24 -11.70 0.55
CA GLY A 89 -3.94 -12.34 0.36
C GLY A 89 -3.30 -12.82 1.66
N GLN A 90 -2.72 -14.02 1.63
CA GLN A 90 -1.92 -14.54 2.74
C GLN A 90 -0.67 -13.67 2.97
N PRO A 91 -0.40 -13.27 4.22
CA PRO A 91 0.80 -12.51 4.59
C PRO A 91 2.11 -13.22 4.23
N PRO A 92 3.17 -12.46 3.88
CA PRO A 92 3.20 -11.01 3.80
C PRO A 92 2.58 -10.50 2.50
N ALA A 93 1.75 -9.44 2.61
CA ALA A 93 1.16 -8.76 1.47
C ALA A 93 1.04 -7.26 1.76
N THR A 94 1.66 -6.44 0.91
CA THR A 94 1.40 -4.99 0.88
C THR A 94 0.01 -4.76 0.30
N LEU A 95 -0.86 -4.06 1.03
CA LEU A 95 -2.25 -3.85 0.63
C LEU A 95 -2.49 -2.41 0.20
N ALA A 96 -3.27 -2.23 -0.86
CA ALA A 96 -4.02 -1.01 -1.13
C ALA A 96 -5.45 -1.23 -0.63
N GLU A 97 -5.92 -0.42 0.30
CA GLU A 97 -7.28 -0.47 0.82
C GLU A 97 -8.04 0.78 0.36
N ILE A 98 -9.22 0.58 -0.24
CA ILE A 98 -10.02 1.65 -0.81
C ILE A 98 -11.47 1.44 -0.40
N LEU A 99 -11.99 2.34 0.42
CA LEU A 99 -13.39 2.47 0.78
C LEU A 99 -13.95 3.75 0.14
N LEU A 100 -14.81 3.57 -0.86
CA LEU A 100 -15.51 4.65 -1.53
C LEU A 100 -16.86 4.92 -0.86
N ALA A 101 -17.28 6.19 -0.87
CA ALA A 101 -18.54 6.62 -0.24
C ALA A 101 -18.68 6.15 1.24
N GLY A 102 -17.58 6.21 1.97
CA GLY A 102 -17.50 5.94 3.41
C GLY A 102 -17.85 7.16 4.28
N GLY A 103 -17.57 7.01 5.58
CA GLY A 103 -17.92 7.99 6.61
C GLY A 103 -19.41 7.98 6.95
N THR A 104 -19.80 8.75 7.98
CA THR A 104 -21.20 8.75 8.48
C THR A 104 -22.19 9.28 7.44
N THR A 105 -21.75 10.16 6.55
CA THR A 105 -22.58 10.77 5.49
C THR A 105 -22.51 10.03 4.16
N GLY A 106 -21.59 9.08 4.00
CA GLY A 106 -21.36 8.39 2.72
C GLY A 106 -20.75 9.28 1.62
N THR A 107 -20.09 10.38 2.00
CA THR A 107 -19.60 11.41 1.06
C THR A 107 -18.08 11.51 1.00
N GLN A 108 -17.35 10.57 1.60
CA GLN A 108 -15.89 10.60 1.69
C GLN A 108 -15.30 9.29 1.18
N ASN A 109 -14.13 9.37 0.56
CA ASN A 109 -13.30 8.20 0.28
C ASN A 109 -12.26 8.07 1.39
N TYR A 110 -12.03 6.83 1.83
CA TYR A 110 -10.98 6.44 2.77
C TYR A 110 -10.04 5.52 2.00
N VAL A 111 -8.80 5.94 1.81
CA VAL A 111 -7.81 5.12 1.12
C VAL A 111 -6.50 5.08 1.88
N ASP A 112 -5.81 3.97 1.75
CA ASP A 112 -4.51 3.79 2.39
C ASP A 112 -3.67 2.69 1.72
N ILE A 113 -2.37 2.77 2.01
CA ILE A 113 -1.44 1.67 1.83
C ILE A 113 -1.23 1.03 3.20
N SER A 114 -1.39 -0.28 3.30
CA SER A 114 -1.35 -0.99 4.57
C SER A 114 -0.28 -2.08 4.58
N LEU A 115 0.58 -1.99 5.60
CA LEU A 115 1.63 -2.96 5.94
C LEU A 115 1.27 -3.77 7.19
N VAL A 116 0.02 -3.69 7.64
CA VAL A 116 -0.52 -4.45 8.78
C VAL A 116 -0.41 -5.96 8.52
N ASP A 117 -0.57 -6.35 7.26
CA ASP A 117 -0.45 -7.74 6.80
C ASP A 117 0.95 -8.06 6.22
N GLY A 118 1.94 -7.20 6.48
CA GLY A 118 3.31 -7.37 6.01
C GLY A 118 3.63 -6.52 4.78
N TYR A 119 4.79 -6.77 4.19
CA TYR A 119 5.26 -6.10 2.99
C TYR A 119 5.89 -7.11 2.03
N ASN A 120 5.52 -7.08 0.75
CA ASN A 120 6.12 -7.94 -0.27
C ASN A 120 6.53 -7.17 -1.54
N LEU A 121 5.71 -6.21 -1.96
CA LEU A 121 5.96 -5.37 -3.13
C LEU A 121 5.83 -3.89 -2.77
N PRO A 122 6.61 -3.01 -3.43
CA PRO A 122 6.33 -1.58 -3.39
C PRO A 122 5.01 -1.32 -4.11
N ILE A 123 4.20 -0.42 -3.55
CA ILE A 123 2.95 0.00 -4.19
C ILE A 123 2.78 1.51 -4.09
N ALA A 124 1.97 2.05 -4.99
CA ALA A 124 1.50 3.41 -4.90
C ALA A 124 0.08 3.54 -5.45
N LEU A 125 -0.63 4.55 -4.95
CA LEU A 125 -2.00 4.87 -5.32
C LEU A 125 -2.03 6.13 -6.19
N GLU A 126 -2.93 6.13 -7.17
CA GLU A 126 -3.09 7.21 -8.12
C GLU A 126 -4.56 7.62 -8.21
N TYR A 127 -4.91 8.78 -7.68
CA TYR A 127 -6.27 9.31 -7.81
C TYR A 127 -6.62 9.55 -9.28
N GLN A 128 -7.71 8.94 -9.73
CA GLN A 128 -8.30 9.12 -11.05
C GLN A 128 -9.45 10.10 -10.90
N ALA A 129 -9.16 11.37 -11.19
CA ALA A 129 -10.12 12.43 -10.98
C ALA A 129 -11.36 12.27 -11.88
N ASP A 130 -12.53 12.53 -11.30
CA ASP A 130 -13.75 12.71 -12.08
C ASP A 130 -13.56 13.97 -12.96
N PRO A 131 -13.65 13.89 -14.31
CA PRO A 131 -13.53 15.05 -15.19
C PRO A 131 -14.56 16.15 -14.91
N SER A 132 -15.66 15.82 -14.24
CA SER A 132 -16.69 16.78 -13.80
C SER A 132 -16.54 17.22 -12.34
N GLY A 133 -15.60 16.61 -11.61
CA GLY A 133 -15.31 16.90 -10.21
C GLY A 133 -14.11 17.83 -10.01
N GLN A 134 -13.82 18.09 -8.74
CA GLN A 134 -12.64 18.82 -8.32
C GLN A 134 -11.37 18.04 -8.68
N GLN A 135 -10.33 18.78 -9.09
CA GLN A 135 -9.04 18.21 -9.46
C GLN A 135 -8.03 18.47 -8.33
N PRO A 136 -7.90 17.55 -7.35
CA PRO A 136 -6.96 17.76 -6.26
C PRO A 136 -5.50 17.75 -6.74
N PRO A 137 -4.63 18.54 -6.11
CA PRO A 137 -3.20 18.42 -6.30
C PRO A 137 -2.72 16.97 -6.09
N PRO A 138 -1.99 16.37 -7.05
CA PRO A 138 -1.56 14.99 -6.94
C PRO A 138 -0.68 14.70 -5.71
N ASN A 139 0.11 15.68 -5.27
CA ASN A 139 0.93 15.59 -4.06
C ASN A 139 0.14 15.58 -2.75
N MET A 140 -1.19 15.64 -2.80
CA MET A 140 -2.07 15.45 -1.65
C MET A 140 -2.75 14.08 -1.63
N VAL A 141 -2.80 13.36 -2.76
CA VAL A 141 -3.70 12.20 -2.91
C VAL A 141 -3.04 10.95 -3.49
N ASN A 142 -1.78 11.02 -3.92
CA ASN A 142 -1.08 9.90 -4.57
C ASN A 142 0.04 9.32 -3.67
N PRO A 143 -0.27 8.61 -2.57
CA PRO A 143 0.75 8.04 -1.70
C PRO A 143 1.53 6.91 -2.36
N ALA A 144 2.79 6.74 -1.95
CA ALA A 144 3.64 5.64 -2.36
C ALA A 144 4.42 5.06 -1.16
N CYS A 145 4.56 3.74 -1.15
CA CYS A 145 5.40 3.00 -0.21
C CYS A 145 6.48 2.24 -0.98
N ILE A 146 7.71 2.75 -0.92
CA ILE A 146 8.89 2.23 -1.62
C ILE A 146 9.92 1.78 -0.59
N ALA A 147 9.68 0.60 -0.04
CA ALA A 147 10.51 -0.03 0.99
C ALA A 147 11.33 -1.23 0.45
N THR A 148 11.73 -1.15 -0.84
CA THR A 148 12.53 -2.18 -1.52
C THR A 148 13.76 -1.56 -2.17
N ALA A 149 14.94 -2.11 -1.87
CA ALA A 149 16.17 -1.73 -2.53
C ALA A 149 16.10 -1.96 -4.05
N GLY A 150 16.66 -1.03 -4.83
CA GLY A 150 16.61 -1.06 -6.30
C GLY A 150 15.44 -0.26 -6.91
N TYR A 151 14.39 0.03 -6.14
CA TYR A 151 13.30 0.95 -6.53
C TYR A 151 13.47 2.35 -5.93
N LEU A 152 14.27 2.48 -4.88
CA LEU A 152 14.50 3.73 -4.18
C LEU A 152 15.34 4.71 -5.00
N ALA A 153 14.75 5.87 -5.31
CA ALA A 153 15.42 6.99 -5.96
C ALA A 153 16.35 7.76 -4.99
N PRO A 154 17.30 8.58 -5.50
CA PRO A 154 18.21 9.37 -4.67
C PRO A 154 17.49 10.30 -3.69
N LYS A 155 18.10 10.56 -2.52
CA LYS A 155 17.52 11.44 -1.50
C LYS A 155 17.12 12.78 -2.07
N ASN A 156 15.85 13.12 -1.89
CA ASN A 156 15.28 14.38 -2.30
C ASN A 156 14.09 14.71 -1.39
N ARG A 157 13.96 15.97 -0.97
CA ARG A 157 12.84 16.37 -0.11
C ARG A 157 11.53 16.39 -0.89
N THR A 158 11.58 16.83 -2.13
CA THR A 158 10.43 16.89 -3.03
C THR A 158 10.81 16.42 -4.44
N GLY A 159 9.87 16.01 -5.29
CA GLY A 159 10.21 15.73 -6.68
C GLY A 159 9.03 15.51 -7.60
N THR A 160 9.36 15.28 -8.87
CA THR A 160 8.39 15.14 -9.98
C THR A 160 8.37 13.74 -10.58
N GLU A 161 9.00 12.78 -9.91
CA GLU A 161 9.22 11.43 -10.45
C GLU A 161 7.96 10.56 -10.43
N TYR A 162 7.01 10.87 -9.54
CA TYR A 162 5.83 10.02 -9.30
C TYR A 162 4.52 10.82 -9.36
N TYR A 163 3.75 10.62 -10.44
CA TYR A 163 2.36 11.09 -10.65
C TYR A 163 2.06 12.47 -10.08
N THR A 164 2.94 13.42 -10.39
CA THR A 164 2.94 14.76 -9.81
C THR A 164 3.53 15.74 -10.81
N THR A 165 3.52 17.04 -10.51
CA THR A 165 3.97 18.09 -11.44
C THR A 165 4.95 19.04 -10.76
N SER A 166 5.62 19.88 -11.56
CA SER A 166 6.44 20.97 -11.02
C SER A 166 5.63 21.96 -10.19
N ASP A 167 4.33 22.10 -10.49
CA ASP A 167 3.43 23.01 -9.79
C ASP A 167 2.98 22.45 -8.44
N TYR A 168 3.04 21.13 -8.26
CA TYR A 168 2.59 20.44 -7.05
C TYR A 168 3.59 19.35 -6.66
N PRO A 169 4.85 19.66 -6.34
CA PRO A 169 5.89 18.64 -6.18
C PRO A 169 5.59 17.70 -5.01
N MET A 170 5.88 16.41 -5.19
CA MET A 170 5.56 15.36 -4.21
C MET A 170 6.49 15.42 -2.99
N PRO A 171 5.98 15.46 -1.74
CA PRO A 171 6.81 15.37 -0.54
C PRO A 171 7.25 13.93 -0.27
N TYR A 172 8.55 13.75 -0.02
CA TYR A 172 9.13 12.42 0.25
C TYR A 172 9.72 12.33 1.67
N GLU A 173 9.78 11.11 2.20
CA GLU A 173 10.67 10.82 3.32
C GLU A 173 12.10 11.24 2.98
N THR A 174 12.96 11.69 3.91
CA THR A 174 14.31 12.21 3.57
C THR A 174 15.47 11.38 4.12
N ARG A 175 15.16 10.32 4.86
CA ARG A 175 16.12 9.62 5.71
C ARG A 175 16.63 8.35 5.07
N GLN A 176 15.81 7.69 4.27
CA GLN A 176 16.09 6.35 3.77
C GLN A 176 17.23 6.33 2.74
N THR A 177 17.94 5.20 2.74
CA THR A 177 19.02 4.89 1.80
C THR A 177 18.80 3.49 1.25
N SER A 178 19.33 3.18 0.08
CA SER A 178 19.23 1.85 -0.53
C SER A 178 19.74 0.74 0.41
N SER A 179 20.78 1.04 1.20
CA SER A 179 21.29 0.12 2.22
C SER A 179 20.27 -0.13 3.35
N HIS A 180 19.63 0.93 3.87
CA HIS A 180 18.63 0.79 4.93
C HIS A 180 17.35 0.12 4.44
N VAL A 181 16.79 0.54 3.28
CA VAL A 181 15.58 -0.10 2.74
C VAL A 181 15.82 -1.54 2.28
N GLY A 182 17.07 -1.98 2.15
CA GLY A 182 17.37 -3.38 1.92
C GLY A 182 17.29 -4.25 3.18
N HIS A 183 17.34 -3.64 4.38
CA HIS A 183 17.50 -4.36 5.64
C HIS A 183 16.58 -3.87 6.77
N TRP A 184 15.56 -3.06 6.45
CA TRP A 184 14.64 -2.52 7.46
C TRP A 184 13.76 -3.60 8.12
N CYS A 185 13.47 -4.69 7.39
CA CYS A 185 12.67 -5.80 7.90
C CYS A 185 13.44 -6.54 9.01
N PRO A 186 12.88 -6.64 10.23
CA PRO A 186 13.47 -7.43 11.30
C PRO A 186 13.71 -8.87 10.85
N TRP A 187 14.89 -9.41 11.18
CA TRP A 187 15.34 -10.71 10.71
C TRP A 187 14.34 -11.85 10.96
N SER A 188 13.72 -11.90 12.15
CA SER A 188 12.76 -12.94 12.50
C SER A 188 11.46 -12.90 11.69
N LEU A 189 11.24 -11.85 10.91
CA LEU A 189 10.03 -11.61 10.12
C LEU A 189 10.25 -11.81 8.62
N GLN A 190 11.48 -12.06 8.20
CA GLN A 190 11.87 -12.40 6.83
C GLN A 190 11.39 -13.83 6.49
N ILE A 191 10.77 -14.03 5.32
CA ILE A 191 10.20 -15.33 4.92
C ILE A 191 11.13 -16.17 4.04
N LEU A 192 12.00 -15.55 3.25
CA LEU A 192 13.07 -16.16 2.46
C LEU A 192 14.38 -16.15 3.27
N ASN A 193 14.37 -16.84 4.41
CA ASN A 193 15.55 -17.00 5.24
C ASN A 193 16.68 -17.69 4.46
N PRO A 194 17.92 -17.18 4.48
CA PRO A 194 19.05 -17.94 3.97
C PRO A 194 19.17 -19.27 4.73
N LYS A 195 19.61 -20.33 4.04
CA LYS A 195 19.89 -21.61 4.69
C LYS A 195 20.93 -21.39 5.79
N LYS A 196 20.60 -21.80 7.02
CA LYS A 196 21.50 -21.70 8.17
C LYS A 196 22.86 -22.31 7.85
N PRO A 197 24.00 -21.65 8.15
CA PRO A 197 25.31 -22.28 8.00
C PRO A 197 25.45 -23.53 8.89
N GLY A 198 26.14 -24.56 8.41
CA GLY A 198 26.49 -25.75 9.21
C GLY A 198 25.30 -26.58 9.72
N ALA A 199 25.34 -27.03 10.98
CA ALA A 199 24.39 -27.97 11.61
C ALA A 199 23.00 -27.37 11.97
N GLY A 200 22.55 -26.33 11.26
CA GLY A 200 21.24 -25.71 11.51
C GLY A 200 21.21 -24.73 12.69
N VAL A 201 22.36 -24.21 13.12
CA VAL A 201 22.51 -23.22 14.20
C VAL A 201 23.18 -21.97 13.64
N TYR A 202 22.59 -20.80 13.90
CA TYR A 202 23.29 -19.53 13.64
C TYR A 202 24.38 -19.35 14.71
N PRO A 203 25.67 -19.28 14.35
CA PRO A 203 26.70 -18.91 15.30
C PRO A 203 26.47 -17.46 15.72
N TYR A 204 26.45 -17.23 17.04
CA TYR A 204 26.41 -15.89 17.62
C TYR A 204 27.82 -15.49 18.06
N PRO A 205 28.28 -14.26 17.76
CA PRO A 205 27.59 -13.22 16.98
C PRO A 205 27.47 -13.57 15.48
N ASP A 206 26.36 -13.17 14.86
CA ASP A 206 25.97 -13.47 13.47
C ASP A 206 26.43 -12.38 12.47
N ASP A 207 27.44 -11.60 12.86
CA ASP A 207 27.94 -10.41 12.18
C ASP A 207 28.55 -10.68 10.80
N THR A 208 28.93 -11.94 10.50
CA THR A 208 29.50 -12.33 9.20
C THR A 208 28.51 -12.96 8.22
N VAL A 209 27.22 -13.10 8.57
CA VAL A 209 26.22 -13.70 7.66
C VAL A 209 25.72 -12.65 6.66
N SER A 210 26.02 -12.84 5.37
CA SER A 210 25.51 -12.00 4.30
C SER A 210 23.98 -12.10 4.23
N ARG A 211 23.32 -10.96 4.41
CA ARG A 211 21.85 -10.86 4.39
C ARG A 211 21.36 -10.65 2.94
N PRO A 212 20.23 -11.24 2.53
CA PRO A 212 19.63 -10.91 1.24
C PRO A 212 19.25 -9.43 1.23
N VAL A 213 19.48 -8.76 0.09
CA VAL A 213 19.34 -7.31 -0.08
C VAL A 213 17.88 -6.84 0.03
N PHE A 214 16.90 -7.75 -0.02
CA PHE A 214 15.51 -7.53 0.37
C PHE A 214 14.73 -8.86 0.35
N ASP A 215 13.81 -9.05 1.29
CA ASP A 215 12.92 -10.23 1.44
C ASP A 215 11.52 -9.73 1.87
N PRO A 216 10.42 -10.31 1.37
CA PRO A 216 9.10 -10.09 1.95
C PRO A 216 9.10 -10.25 3.48
N CYS A 217 8.40 -9.33 4.14
CA CYS A 217 8.46 -9.13 5.58
C CYS A 217 7.08 -9.36 6.20
N LEU A 218 6.96 -10.34 7.09
CA LEU A 218 5.78 -10.49 7.93
C LEU A 218 5.66 -9.30 8.88
N SER A 219 4.43 -8.89 9.17
CA SER A 219 4.20 -8.01 10.31
C SER A 219 4.36 -8.77 11.63
N ALA A 220 4.50 -8.04 12.73
CA ALA A 220 4.57 -8.65 14.06
C ALA A 220 3.33 -9.52 14.35
N CYS A 221 2.12 -9.00 14.08
CA CYS A 221 0.88 -9.74 14.25
C CYS A 221 0.87 -11.04 13.45
N LYS A 222 1.24 -11.01 12.16
CA LYS A 222 1.19 -12.20 11.31
C LYS A 222 2.27 -13.23 11.63
N SER A 223 3.35 -12.81 12.29
CA SER A 223 4.38 -13.71 12.77
C SER A 223 4.02 -14.37 14.10
N THR A 224 3.45 -13.63 15.06
CA THR A 224 3.23 -14.14 16.43
C THR A 224 1.80 -14.58 16.71
N ASN A 225 0.83 -14.04 15.96
CA ASN A 225 -0.61 -14.17 16.20
C ASN A 225 -1.03 -13.85 17.65
N SER A 226 -0.25 -13.00 18.33
CA SER A 226 -0.51 -12.62 19.73
C SER A 226 -1.48 -11.44 19.82
N ASP A 227 -2.33 -11.43 20.85
CA ASP A 227 -3.26 -10.32 21.08
C ASP A 227 -2.55 -8.97 21.16
N ARG A 228 -1.35 -8.96 21.75
CA ARG A 228 -0.51 -7.77 21.90
C ARG A 228 -0.04 -7.20 20.56
N ASP A 229 0.41 -8.04 19.64
CA ASP A 229 0.91 -7.57 18.34
C ASP A 229 -0.22 -7.33 17.33
N CYS A 230 -1.35 -8.01 17.50
CA CYS A 230 -2.53 -7.90 16.66
C CYS A 230 -3.56 -6.87 17.16
N CYS A 231 -3.29 -6.22 18.30
CA CYS A 231 -4.22 -5.29 18.95
C CYS A 231 -5.61 -5.90 19.26
N ASN A 232 -5.64 -7.13 19.75
CA ASN A 232 -6.89 -7.82 20.12
C ASN A 232 -7.08 -7.86 21.65
N GLY A 233 -8.29 -8.24 22.09
CA GLY A 233 -8.58 -8.46 23.50
C GLY A 233 -8.34 -7.20 24.35
N GLU A 234 -7.48 -7.29 25.36
CA GLU A 234 -7.11 -6.15 26.21
C GLU A 234 -6.34 -5.05 25.46
N TYR A 235 -5.72 -5.38 24.33
CA TYR A 235 -4.98 -4.46 23.46
C TYR A 235 -5.85 -3.86 22.35
N ASN A 236 -7.15 -4.16 22.30
CA ASN A 236 -8.10 -3.54 21.36
C ASN A 236 -8.45 -2.10 21.81
N ASP A 237 -7.41 -1.29 22.01
CA ASP A 237 -7.46 0.10 22.44
C ASP A 237 -6.16 0.79 21.94
N PRO A 238 -6.24 1.92 21.22
CA PRO A 238 -5.07 2.65 20.72
C PRO A 238 -4.06 3.05 21.81
N GLN A 239 -4.49 3.25 23.05
CA GLN A 239 -3.62 3.59 24.17
C GLN A 239 -2.92 2.37 24.77
N LYS A 240 -3.46 1.17 24.53
CA LYS A 240 -2.93 -0.09 25.08
C LYS A 240 -2.13 -0.87 24.06
N CYS A 241 -2.48 -0.82 22.78
CA CYS A 241 -1.75 -1.58 21.76
C CYS A 241 -0.34 -1.02 21.55
N PRO A 242 0.70 -1.79 21.87
CA PRO A 242 2.06 -1.30 21.78
C PRO A 242 2.56 -1.32 20.35
N ARG A 243 3.23 -0.25 19.92
CA ARG A 243 3.94 -0.24 18.63
C ARG A 243 5.08 -1.26 18.66
N SER A 244 5.08 -2.21 17.74
CA SER A 244 6.12 -3.25 17.63
C SER A 244 7.42 -2.71 16.99
N ALA A 245 8.49 -3.50 17.03
CA ALA A 245 9.73 -3.16 16.32
C ALA A 245 9.51 -3.11 14.79
N TYR A 246 8.71 -4.03 14.26
CA TYR A 246 8.26 -4.02 12.88
C TYR A 246 7.52 -2.72 12.55
N ALA A 247 6.50 -2.35 13.35
CA ALA A 247 5.69 -1.17 13.07
C ALA A 247 6.52 0.12 13.06
N ARG A 248 7.53 0.24 13.95
CA ARG A 248 8.49 1.35 13.92
C ARG A 248 9.34 1.37 12.65
N ALA A 249 9.87 0.21 12.24
CA ALA A 249 10.70 0.10 11.05
C ALA A 249 9.90 0.36 9.76
N ALA A 250 8.71 -0.25 9.64
CA ALA A 250 7.77 -0.05 8.55
C ALA A 250 7.39 1.42 8.39
N LYS A 251 7.06 2.11 9.49
CA LYS A 251 6.72 3.54 9.43
C LYS A 251 7.90 4.42 9.02
N ALA A 252 9.12 4.04 9.41
CA ALA A 252 10.31 4.78 9.00
C ALA A 252 10.53 4.73 7.49
N VAL A 253 10.25 3.59 6.85
CA VAL A 253 10.43 3.42 5.40
C VAL A 253 9.22 3.84 4.58
N CYS A 254 8.01 3.77 5.12
CA CYS A 254 6.77 4.20 4.47
C CYS A 254 5.92 5.05 5.44
N PRO A 255 6.20 6.37 5.55
CA PRO A 255 5.52 7.24 6.51
C PRO A 255 4.02 7.39 6.30
N ASP A 256 3.54 7.34 5.05
CA ASP A 256 2.09 7.46 4.75
C ASP A 256 1.35 6.12 4.83
N ALA A 257 2.03 5.00 5.10
CA ALA A 257 1.40 3.67 5.15
C ALA A 257 1.05 3.25 6.58
N TYR A 258 0.00 2.45 6.74
CA TYR A 258 -0.32 1.81 8.01
C TYR A 258 0.78 0.82 8.38
N SER A 259 1.35 1.00 9.56
CA SER A 259 2.36 0.06 10.09
C SER A 259 1.82 -0.94 11.11
N PHE A 260 0.64 -0.66 11.67
CA PHE A 260 -0.11 -1.48 12.63
C PHE A 260 -1.58 -0.98 12.73
N PRO A 261 -2.51 -1.70 13.38
CA PRO A 261 -3.95 -1.39 13.34
C PRO A 261 -4.41 0.00 13.80
N TYR A 262 -3.67 0.68 14.70
CA TYR A 262 -4.07 2.00 15.22
C TYR A 262 -3.15 3.14 14.76
N ASP A 263 -2.66 3.07 13.52
CA ASP A 263 -1.79 4.07 12.90
C ASP A 263 -2.58 5.11 12.07
N ASP A 264 -3.89 5.27 12.31
CA ASP A 264 -4.82 5.96 11.42
C ASP A 264 -4.42 7.40 11.09
N SER A 265 -4.11 8.20 12.11
CA SER A 265 -3.83 9.64 11.97
C SER A 265 -2.66 9.99 11.03
N ALA A 266 -1.79 9.02 10.74
CA ALA A 266 -0.63 9.19 9.88
C ALA A 266 -0.66 8.28 8.66
N SER A 267 -1.79 7.60 8.37
CA SER A 267 -1.85 6.57 7.33
C SER A 267 -3.12 6.57 6.48
N THR A 268 -4.22 7.14 6.98
CA THR A 268 -5.47 7.21 6.24
C THR A 268 -5.59 8.52 5.46
N PHE A 269 -5.86 8.41 4.16
CA PHE A 269 -6.26 9.55 3.35
C PHE A 269 -7.79 9.61 3.33
N VAL A 270 -8.33 10.63 3.98
CA VAL A 270 -9.76 10.94 3.92
C VAL A 270 -9.93 12.12 2.98
N ILE A 271 -10.61 11.91 1.86
CA ILE A 271 -10.87 12.94 0.85
C ILE A 271 -12.35 12.96 0.49
N PRO A 272 -12.88 14.05 -0.09
CA PRO A 272 -14.23 14.05 -0.63
C PRO A 272 -14.47 12.91 -1.64
N GLY A 273 -15.69 12.41 -1.67
CA GLY A 273 -16.09 11.34 -2.57
C GLY A 273 -16.01 11.73 -4.05
N GLY A 274 -16.02 10.70 -4.91
CA GLY A 274 -15.87 10.84 -6.36
C GLY A 274 -14.47 10.47 -6.85
N GLY A 275 -14.35 10.31 -8.18
CA GLY A 275 -13.17 9.73 -8.82
C GLY A 275 -12.96 8.25 -8.48
N GLY A 276 -11.95 7.63 -9.08
CA GLY A 276 -11.47 6.31 -8.64
C GLY A 276 -9.97 6.28 -8.57
N TRP A 277 -9.39 5.11 -8.80
CA TRP A 277 -8.04 4.84 -8.30
C TRP A 277 -7.23 3.94 -9.22
N GLY A 278 -5.96 4.30 -9.36
CA GLY A 278 -4.91 3.45 -9.88
C GLY A 278 -4.13 2.81 -8.74
N VAL A 279 -3.76 1.54 -8.90
CA VAL A 279 -2.82 0.83 -8.03
C VAL A 279 -1.63 0.41 -8.90
N ARG A 280 -0.46 0.97 -8.60
CA ARG A 280 0.77 0.66 -9.31
C ARG A 280 1.67 -0.20 -8.45
N PHE A 281 2.05 -1.35 -8.97
CA PHE A 281 3.03 -2.23 -8.37
C PHE A 281 4.43 -1.90 -8.85
N CYS A 282 5.38 -1.93 -7.92
CA CYS A 282 6.79 -1.63 -8.14
C CYS A 282 7.10 -0.24 -8.74
N PRO A 283 6.45 0.85 -8.28
CA PRO A 283 6.86 2.19 -8.68
C PRO A 283 8.32 2.44 -8.30
N LYS A 284 9.07 3.08 -9.21
CA LYS A 284 10.37 3.67 -8.87
C LYS A 284 10.14 5.05 -8.27
N GLY A 285 10.92 5.41 -7.25
CA GLY A 285 10.77 6.69 -6.56
C GLY A 285 11.14 6.60 -5.09
N ARG A 286 10.50 7.41 -4.25
CA ARG A 286 10.66 7.36 -2.79
C ARG A 286 9.30 7.29 -2.11
N SER A 287 9.26 6.73 -0.90
CA SER A 287 8.04 6.75 -0.11
C SER A 287 7.61 8.18 0.17
N THR A 288 6.31 8.41 0.08
CA THR A 288 5.73 9.72 0.28
C THR A 288 5.65 10.07 1.76
N ASN A 289 5.55 11.36 2.04
CA ASN A 289 5.30 11.92 3.38
C ASN A 289 4.20 12.99 3.34
N ILE A 290 3.14 12.69 2.60
CA ILE A 290 2.04 13.59 2.28
C ILE A 290 1.26 13.93 3.54
N LEU A 291 0.92 12.97 4.39
CA LEU A 291 0.06 13.25 5.55
C LEU A 291 0.77 14.13 6.58
N GLU A 292 2.09 13.97 6.76
CA GLU A 292 2.88 14.89 7.59
C GLU A 292 2.95 16.31 6.98
N THR A 293 2.97 16.41 5.64
CA THR A 293 3.17 17.69 4.94
C THR A 293 1.87 18.46 4.72
N PHE A 294 0.81 17.77 4.31
CA PHE A 294 -0.46 18.33 3.84
C PHE A 294 -1.69 17.77 4.57
N GLY A 295 -1.52 16.99 5.64
CA GLY A 295 -2.62 16.37 6.37
C GLY A 295 -3.66 17.36 6.88
N SER A 296 -3.26 18.57 7.28
CA SER A 296 -4.19 19.64 7.67
C SER A 296 -5.06 20.12 6.49
N GLN A 297 -4.47 20.30 5.32
CA GLN A 297 -5.14 20.76 4.11
C GLN A 297 -6.09 19.68 3.59
N ILE A 298 -5.65 18.42 3.60
CA ILE A 298 -6.48 17.26 3.25
C ILE A 298 -7.69 17.17 4.19
N SER A 299 -7.46 17.31 5.50
CA SER A 299 -8.56 17.27 6.48
C SER A 299 -9.54 18.43 6.31
N GLN A 300 -9.05 19.64 6.04
CA GLN A 300 -9.89 20.80 5.76
C GLN A 300 -10.72 20.59 4.48
N TRP A 301 -10.11 20.06 3.43
CA TRP A 301 -10.79 19.73 2.19
C TRP A 301 -11.86 18.66 2.38
N ALA A 302 -11.56 17.58 3.10
CA ALA A 302 -12.53 16.53 3.42
C ALA A 302 -13.71 17.03 4.26
N ALA A 303 -13.49 18.01 5.14
CA ALA A 303 -14.54 18.60 5.96
C ALA A 303 -15.41 19.60 5.19
N SER A 304 -14.81 20.42 4.32
CA SER A 304 -15.53 21.43 3.53
C SER A 304 -16.19 20.86 2.28
N GLY A 305 -15.67 19.75 1.76
CA GLY A 305 -16.02 19.21 0.44
C GLY A 305 -15.54 20.07 -0.73
N GLN A 306 -14.70 21.08 -0.50
CA GLN A 306 -14.25 22.05 -1.52
C GLN A 306 -12.75 22.38 -1.38
N LEU A 307 -12.02 22.30 -2.49
CA LEU A 307 -10.64 22.79 -2.62
C LEU A 307 -10.67 24.31 -2.67
N SER A 308 -10.25 24.96 -1.59
CA SER A 308 -10.11 26.41 -1.56
C SER A 308 -8.82 26.86 -2.25
N ASP A 309 -8.77 28.13 -2.65
CA ASP A 309 -7.56 28.74 -3.19
C ASP A 309 -6.37 28.64 -2.21
N ASP A 310 -6.64 28.74 -0.90
CA ASP A 310 -5.62 28.58 0.15
C ASP A 310 -5.04 27.16 0.19
N ILE A 311 -5.88 26.13 0.00
CA ILE A 311 -5.44 24.73 -0.08
C ILE A 311 -4.55 24.53 -1.30
N LEU A 312 -4.98 25.03 -2.47
CA LEU A 312 -4.23 24.93 -3.72
C LEU A 312 -2.90 25.67 -3.64
N ALA A 313 -2.90 26.89 -3.08
CA ALA A 313 -1.68 27.66 -2.86
C ALA A 313 -0.73 26.96 -1.88
N ALA A 314 -1.22 26.35 -0.81
CA ALA A 314 -0.40 25.59 0.12
C ALA A 314 0.22 24.34 -0.53
N ALA A 315 -0.52 23.64 -1.39
CA ALA A 315 -0.04 22.44 -2.07
C ALA A 315 1.03 22.74 -3.14
N GLY A 316 1.07 23.97 -3.67
CA GLY A 316 2.02 24.37 -4.71
C GLY A 316 3.33 24.98 -4.20
N ASN A 317 3.48 25.17 -2.88
CA ASN A 317 4.68 25.74 -2.24
C ASN A 317 5.50 24.67 -1.50
#